data_AF-A0A934CZK7-F1
#
_entry.id   AF-A0A934CZK7-F1
#
_cell.length_a   1.000
_cell.length_b   1.000
_cell.length_c   1.000
_cell.angle_alpha   90.00
_cell.angle_beta   90.00
_cell.angle_gamma   90.00
#
_symmetry.space_group_name_H-M   'P 1'
#
loop_
_entity.id
_entity.type
_entity.pdbx_description
1 polymer ?
#
loop_
_entity_poly.entity_id
_entity_poly.type
_entity_poly.pdbx_seq_one_letter_code
_entity_poly.pdbx_strand_id
1 'polypeptide(L)'
;MNAKNRHIIAVIAVVILCVGAFYAGMQYGKRGSGANNPKNASQMRGQQFGFGGQGGQKGAVRANGGFINGEIISKDDKSITVKMQDGGSKIVFLSATA
;
A
#
# COMPACT_ATOMS: atom_id res chain seq x y z
N MET A 1 -16.47 1.20 47.01
CA MET A 1 -15.52 0.63 46.03
C MET A 1 -14.11 0.82 46.55
N ASN A 2 -13.29 -0.23 46.59
CA ASN A 2 -11.90 -0.12 47.04
C ASN A 2 -11.09 0.67 46.00
N ALA A 3 -10.12 1.48 46.43
CA ALA A 3 -9.34 2.35 45.54
C ALA A 3 -8.72 1.59 44.36
N LYS A 4 -8.28 0.35 44.58
CA LYS A 4 -7.76 -0.56 43.54
C LYS A 4 -8.80 -0.89 42.47
N ASN A 5 -10.06 -1.16 42.87
CA ASN A 5 -11.15 -1.45 41.95
C ASN A 5 -11.53 -0.20 41.14
N ARG A 6 -11.44 1.00 41.74
CA ARG A 6 -11.65 2.27 41.04
C ARG A 6 -10.60 2.50 39.95
N HIS A 7 -9.32 2.19 40.21
CA HIS A 7 -8.27 2.29 39.20
C HIS A 7 -8.44 1.26 38.07
N ILE A 8 -8.76 0.01 38.41
CA ILE A 8 -9.01 -1.05 37.41
C ILE A 8 -10.19 -0.66 36.50
N ILE A 9 -11.29 -0.16 37.07
CA ILE A 9 -12.46 0.29 36.30
C ILE A 9 -12.11 1.50 35.42
N ALA A 10 -11.31 2.44 35.92
CA ALA A 10 -10.86 3.59 35.12
C ALA A 10 -10.00 3.18 33.92
N VAL A 11 -9.08 2.22 34.09
CA VAL A 11 -8.24 1.70 32.99
C VAL A 11 -9.09 1.00 31.94
N ILE A 12 -10.04 0.14 32.36
CA ILE A 12 -10.94 -0.56 31.45
C ILE A 12 -11.80 0.44 30.64
N ALA A 13 -12.31 1.47 31.29
CA ALA A 13 -13.10 2.51 30.62
C ALA A 13 -12.29 3.25 29.54
N VAL A 14 -11.03 3.60 29.82
CA VAL A 14 -10.15 4.26 28.83
C VAL A 14 -9.87 3.35 27.64
N VAL A 15 -9.60 2.06 27.86
CA VAL A 15 -9.34 1.10 26.77
C VAL A 15 -10.55 0.98 25.85
N ILE A 16 -11.77 0.89 26.41
CA ILE A 16 -13.01 0.81 25.63
C ILE A 16 -13.21 2.07 24.79
N LEU A 17 -12.96 3.26 25.36
CA LEU A 17 -13.06 4.53 24.63
C LEU A 17 -12.03 4.63 23.49
N CYS A 18 -10.79 4.18 23.70
CA CYS A 18 -9.76 4.18 22.66
C CYS A 18 -10.12 3.27 21.48
N VAL A 19 -10.59 2.04 21.76
CA VAL A 19 -10.99 1.09 20.70
C VAL A 19 -12.22 1.61 19.94
N GLY A 20 -13.21 2.16 20.65
CA GLY A 20 -14.41 2.73 20.03
C GLY A 20 -14.11 3.94 19.15
N ALA A 21 -13.29 4.88 19.63
CA ALA A 21 -12.90 6.08 18.88
C ALA A 21 -12.06 5.75 17.65
N PHE A 22 -11.16 4.76 17.73
CA PHE A 22 -10.35 4.31 16.61
C PHE A 22 -11.23 3.70 15.50
N TYR A 23 -12.16 2.82 15.85
CA TYR A 23 -13.03 2.16 14.87
C TYR A 23 -14.05 3.13 14.24
N ALA A 24 -14.61 4.03 15.04
CA ALA A 24 -15.46 5.11 14.54
C ALA A 24 -14.67 6.04 13.59
N GLY A 25 -13.49 6.49 13.99
CA GLY A 25 -12.61 7.33 13.17
C GLY A 25 -12.25 6.70 11.82
N MET A 26 -11.91 5.40 11.80
CA MET A 26 -11.64 4.68 10.56
C MET A 26 -12.86 4.61 9.63
N GLN A 27 -14.06 4.40 10.18
CA GLN A 27 -15.30 4.30 9.40
C GLN A 27 -15.75 5.65 8.81
N TYR A 28 -15.60 6.75 9.57
CA TYR A 28 -15.82 8.10 9.07
C TYR A 28 -14.75 8.51 8.04
N GLY A 29 -13.49 8.09 8.22
CA GLY A 29 -12.40 8.31 7.25
C GLY A 29 -12.66 7.67 5.88
N LYS A 30 -13.28 6.48 5.85
CA LYS A 30 -13.69 5.83 4.59
C LYS A 30 -14.76 6.63 3.83
N ARG A 31 -15.64 7.36 4.53
CA ARG A 31 -16.68 8.21 3.90
C ARG A 31 -16.14 9.58 3.47
N GLY A 32 -15.08 10.07 4.10
CA GLY A 32 -14.37 11.30 3.69
C GLY A 32 -13.37 11.13 2.53
N SER A 33 -13.03 9.89 2.19
CA SER A 33 -12.09 9.56 1.10
C SER A 33 -12.78 9.36 -0.26
N GLY A 34 -14.02 9.83 -0.40
CA GLY A 34 -14.89 9.68 -1.58
C GLY A 34 -14.86 10.82 -2.58
N ALA A 35 -13.87 11.72 -2.55
CA ALA A 35 -13.83 12.90 -3.43
C ALA A 35 -12.51 13.12 -4.16
N ASN A 36 -11.73 12.05 -4.43
CA ASN A 36 -10.63 12.13 -5.39
C ASN A 36 -10.59 10.84 -6.20
N ASN A 37 -11.45 10.76 -7.21
CA ASN A 37 -11.31 9.84 -8.34
C ASN A 37 -9.95 10.13 -9.02
N PRO A 38 -8.89 9.32 -8.84
CA PRO A 38 -7.57 9.61 -9.39
C PRO A 38 -7.51 9.46 -10.92
N LYS A 39 -8.62 9.08 -11.56
CA LYS A 39 -8.69 8.83 -13.00
C LYS A 39 -8.67 10.10 -13.85
N ASN A 40 -8.99 11.28 -13.30
CA ASN A 40 -9.10 12.52 -14.09
C ASN A 40 -8.02 13.58 -13.77
N ALA A 41 -7.30 13.48 -12.66
CA ALA A 41 -6.25 14.46 -12.30
C ALA A 41 -4.94 14.27 -13.11
N SER A 42 -4.73 13.07 -13.66
CA SER A 42 -3.56 12.75 -14.51
C SER A 42 -3.75 13.18 -15.97
N GLN A 43 -4.97 13.52 -16.38
CA GLN A 43 -5.32 13.82 -17.77
C GLN A 43 -5.26 15.30 -18.14
N MET A 44 -5.19 16.21 -17.17
CA MET A 44 -5.13 17.66 -17.45
C MET A 44 -3.75 18.29 -17.19
N ARG A 45 -2.77 17.53 -16.69
CA ARG A 45 -1.41 18.02 -16.43
C ARG A 45 -0.36 17.57 -17.45
N GLY A 46 -0.73 16.71 -18.39
CA GLY A 46 0.14 16.18 -19.45
C GLY A 46 -0.05 16.77 -20.84
N GLN A 47 -1.07 17.63 -21.04
CA GLN A 47 -1.44 18.11 -22.38
C GLN A 47 -0.71 19.39 -22.84
N GLN A 48 0.13 20.01 -22.01
CA GLN A 48 0.70 21.33 -22.30
C GLN A 48 2.24 21.39 -22.39
N PHE A 49 2.94 20.25 -22.32
CA PHE A 49 4.40 20.19 -22.45
C PHE A 49 4.87 18.99 -23.29
N GLY A 50 4.65 19.03 -24.61
CA GLY A 50 5.11 17.96 -25.48
C GLY A 50 4.84 18.18 -26.97
N PHE A 51 5.24 19.33 -27.50
CA PHE A 51 5.41 19.49 -28.94
C PHE A 51 6.64 18.69 -29.37
N GLY A 52 6.43 17.64 -30.18
CA GLY A 52 7.50 16.93 -30.90
C GLY A 52 7.85 15.57 -30.30
N GLY A 53 7.52 14.49 -31.03
CA GLY A 53 8.03 13.15 -30.70
C GLY A 53 7.05 12.03 -31.02
N GLN A 54 6.85 11.77 -32.30
CA GLN A 54 6.30 10.53 -32.81
C GLN A 54 7.08 9.33 -32.23
N GLY A 55 6.46 8.55 -31.35
CA GLY A 55 7.17 7.47 -30.65
C GLY A 55 6.28 6.64 -29.73
N GLY A 56 5.38 5.85 -30.33
CA GLY A 56 4.97 4.55 -29.83
C GLY A 56 4.49 4.45 -28.38
N GLN A 57 3.18 4.36 -28.20
CA GLN A 57 2.57 3.10 -27.73
C GLN A 57 3.40 2.30 -26.71
N LYS A 58 3.76 2.88 -25.57
CA LYS A 58 4.04 2.15 -24.32
C LYS A 58 2.87 2.37 -23.37
N GLY A 59 1.69 2.10 -23.88
CA GLY A 59 0.56 1.77 -23.03
C GLY A 59 0.95 0.56 -22.18
N ALA A 60 0.61 0.63 -20.90
CA ALA A 60 0.30 -0.53 -20.08
C ALA A 60 1.16 -1.76 -20.40
N VAL A 61 2.40 -1.79 -19.91
CA VAL A 61 3.03 -3.08 -19.58
C VAL A 61 2.21 -3.67 -18.44
N ARG A 62 1.12 -4.31 -18.89
CA ARG A 62 0.41 -5.45 -18.36
C ARG A 62 0.79 -5.77 -16.92
N ALA A 63 -0.21 -5.59 -16.07
CA ALA A 63 -0.30 -5.95 -14.67
C ALA A 63 -0.09 -7.46 -14.39
N ASN A 64 1.00 -8.05 -14.86
CA ASN A 64 1.38 -9.44 -14.59
C ASN A 64 2.87 -9.74 -14.80
N GLY A 65 3.76 -8.83 -14.38
CA GLY A 65 5.21 -9.06 -14.51
C GLY A 65 6.03 -7.79 -14.52
N GLY A 66 5.87 -6.94 -13.49
CA GLY A 66 6.71 -5.77 -13.31
C GLY A 66 8.18 -6.16 -13.20
N PHE A 67 9.07 -5.37 -13.80
CA PHE A 67 10.51 -5.55 -13.66
C PHE A 67 10.90 -5.29 -12.19
N ILE A 68 11.54 -6.28 -11.55
CA ILE A 68 12.04 -6.15 -10.18
C ILE A 68 13.53 -5.80 -10.26
N ASN A 69 13.88 -4.62 -9.73
CA ASN A 69 15.27 -4.17 -9.61
C ASN A 69 15.69 -4.19 -8.13
N GLY A 70 16.75 -4.92 -7.80
CA GLY A 70 17.24 -5.05 -6.43
C GLY A 70 18.35 -6.09 -6.27
N GLU A 71 18.74 -6.35 -5.03
CA GLU A 71 19.79 -7.31 -4.66
C GLU A 71 19.18 -8.65 -4.24
N ILE A 72 19.69 -9.77 -4.75
CA ILE A 72 19.22 -11.09 -4.33
C ILE A 72 19.79 -11.41 -2.95
N ILE A 73 18.91 -11.58 -1.96
CA ILE A 73 19.30 -11.86 -0.56
C ILE A 73 19.04 -13.31 -0.14
N SER A 74 18.26 -14.06 -0.91
CA SER A 74 18.03 -15.50 -0.70
C SER A 74 17.56 -16.17 -1.99
N LYS A 75 17.87 -17.46 -2.16
CA LYS A 75 17.42 -18.29 -3.28
C LYS A 75 17.14 -19.71 -2.83
N ASP A 76 16.12 -20.32 -3.40
CA ASP A 76 15.81 -21.74 -3.30
C ASP A 76 15.38 -22.30 -4.67
N ASP A 77 15.01 -23.58 -4.73
CA ASP A 77 14.70 -24.27 -5.98
C ASP A 77 13.48 -23.69 -6.72
N LYS A 78 12.59 -22.98 -6.02
CA LYS A 78 11.32 -22.48 -6.55
C LYS A 78 11.14 -20.98 -6.39
N SER A 79 12.06 -20.29 -5.72
CA SER A 79 11.91 -18.87 -5.41
C SER A 79 13.22 -18.11 -5.24
N ILE A 80 13.15 -16.81 -5.48
CA ILE A 80 14.25 -15.86 -5.27
C ILE A 80 13.71 -14.69 -4.45
N THR A 81 14.40 -14.34 -3.35
CA THR A 81 14.08 -13.15 -2.55
C THR A 81 14.99 -12.00 -2.93
N VAL A 82 14.40 -10.87 -3.30
CA VAL A 82 15.09 -9.66 -3.73
C VAL A 82 14.84 -8.54 -2.73
N LYS A 83 15.91 -7.98 -2.17
CA LYS A 83 15.89 -6.74 -1.40
C LYS A 83 15.71 -5.56 -2.35
N MET A 84 14.72 -4.74 -2.06
CA MET A 84 14.39 -3.54 -2.82
C MET A 84 15.11 -2.33 -2.22
N GLN A 85 15.24 -1.26 -3.03
CA GLN A 85 15.89 -0.01 -2.61
C GLN A 85 15.15 0.70 -1.46
N ASP A 86 13.85 0.43 -1.30
CA ASP A 86 13.02 0.96 -0.21
C ASP A 86 13.25 0.26 1.14
N GLY A 87 14.15 -0.72 1.21
CA GLY A 87 14.45 -1.50 2.41
C GLY A 87 13.52 -2.70 2.63
N GLY A 88 12.50 -2.89 1.79
CA GLY A 88 11.65 -4.07 1.78
C GLY A 88 12.21 -5.23 0.96
N SER A 89 11.45 -6.31 0.87
CA SER A 89 11.80 -7.47 0.02
C SER A 89 10.61 -7.98 -0.78
N LYS A 90 10.87 -8.53 -1.97
CA LYS A 90 9.90 -9.28 -2.78
C LYS A 90 10.40 -10.70 -3.00
N ILE A 91 9.48 -11.67 -3.02
CA ILE A 91 9.76 -13.06 -3.37
C ILE A 91 9.21 -13.32 -4.77
N VAL A 92 10.07 -13.82 -5.66
CA VAL A 92 9.74 -14.19 -7.03
C VAL A 92 9.65 -15.70 -7.10
N PHE A 93 8.48 -16.23 -7.43
CA PHE A 93 8.30 -17.67 -7.66
C PHE A 93 8.69 -18.02 -9.10
N LEU A 94 9.48 -19.07 -9.24
CA LEU A 94 9.89 -19.62 -10.52
C LEU A 94 8.81 -20.61 -11.00
N SER A 95 8.28 -20.41 -12.20
CA SER A 95 7.38 -21.37 -12.85
C SER A 95 8.21 -22.41 -13.59
N ALA A 96 7.90 -23.70 -13.39
CA ALA A 96 8.62 -24.82 -14.01
C ALA A 96 8.16 -25.13 -15.44
N THR A 97 7.56 -24.17 -16.15
CA THR A 97 7.00 -24.39 -17.47
C THR A 97 7.84 -23.65 -18.51
N ALA A 98 8.46 -24.42 -19.40
CA ALA A 98 9.11 -23.94 -20.61
C ALA A 98 8.11 -23.85 -21.77
#